data_AF-A0A7S2L0F7-F1
#
_entry.id   AF-A0A7S2L0F7-F1
#
_cell.length_a   1.000
_cell.length_b   1.000
_cell.length_c   1.000
_cell.angle_alpha   90.00
_cell.angle_beta   90.00
_cell.angle_gamma   90.00
#
_symmetry.space_group_name_H-M   'P 1'
#
loop_
_entity.id
_entity.type
_entity.pdbx_description
1 polymer ?
#
loop_
_entity_poly.entity_id
_entity_poly.type
_entity_poly.pdbx_seq_one_letter_code
_entity_poly.pdbx_strand_id
1 'polypeptide(L)'
;PLEDLYSKPEEIFQVYEALTPISDMFTVAAAFGNVHGVYKPGNVKLEPKILGRAQTYISEKLGDKAPADKKPVSFVFHGGSGSDVSDIQEAIGYGVIKMNIDTDTQWAYWDGIRNFETKNHDYLQGQIGNP
;
A
#
# COMPACT_ATOMS: atom_id res chain seq x y z
N PRO A 1 -6.95 -6.11 -21.33
CA PRO A 1 -5.48 -6.17 -21.56
C PRO A 1 -4.73 -6.01 -20.23
N LEU A 2 -3.42 -6.29 -20.16
CA LEU A 2 -2.65 -6.11 -18.91
C LEU A 2 -2.75 -4.66 -18.39
N GLU A 3 -2.94 -3.70 -19.30
CA GLU A 3 -3.15 -2.27 -19.02
C GLU A 3 -4.47 -1.96 -18.28
N ASP A 4 -5.48 -2.82 -18.35
CA ASP A 4 -6.75 -2.63 -17.63
C ASP A 4 -6.67 -3.08 -16.16
N LEU A 5 -5.54 -3.65 -15.73
CA LEU A 5 -5.31 -4.05 -14.34
C LEU A 5 -4.81 -2.90 -13.46
N TYR A 6 -4.46 -1.77 -14.06
CA TYR A 6 -3.90 -0.60 -13.39
C TYR A 6 -4.85 0.59 -13.52
N SER A 7 -4.93 1.40 -12.46
CA SER A 7 -5.67 2.65 -12.48
C SER A 7 -5.00 3.64 -13.43
N LYS A 8 -5.82 4.28 -14.26
CA LYS A 8 -5.38 5.32 -15.19
C LYS A 8 -5.44 6.69 -14.52
N PRO A 9 -4.53 7.63 -14.86
CA PRO A 9 -4.58 9.00 -14.34
C PRO A 9 -5.94 9.68 -14.50
N GLU A 10 -6.63 9.42 -15.61
CA GLU A 10 -7.95 9.96 -15.93
C GLU A 10 -9.02 9.44 -14.96
N GLU A 11 -8.96 8.17 -14.57
CA GLU A 11 -9.90 7.55 -13.61
C GLU A 11 -9.68 8.11 -12.20
N ILE A 12 -8.42 8.31 -11.80
CA ILE A 12 -8.08 8.93 -10.52
C ILE A 12 -8.55 10.40 -10.50
N PHE A 13 -8.41 11.11 -11.61
CA PHE A 13 -8.91 12.49 -11.74
C PHE A 13 -10.43 12.55 -11.66
N GLN A 14 -11.17 11.60 -12.25
CA GLN A 14 -12.63 11.54 -12.12
C GLN A 14 -13.07 11.44 -10.64
N VAL A 15 -12.37 10.62 -9.84
CA VAL A 15 -12.63 10.52 -8.40
C VAL A 15 -12.32 11.84 -7.69
N TYR A 16 -11.16 12.44 -8.01
CA TYR A 16 -10.76 13.72 -7.43
C TYR A 16 -11.79 14.83 -7.74
N GLU A 17 -12.14 15.01 -9.01
CA GLU A 17 -13.09 16.02 -9.48
C GLU A 17 -14.49 15.82 -8.89
N ALA A 18 -14.94 14.57 -8.74
CA ALA A 18 -16.25 14.28 -8.17
C ALA A 18 -16.33 14.54 -6.65
N LEU A 19 -15.24 14.29 -5.90
CA LEU A 19 -15.24 14.39 -4.45
C LEU A 19 -14.84 15.78 -3.93
N THR A 20 -13.96 16.51 -4.63
CA THR A 20 -13.49 17.83 -4.21
C THR A 20 -14.61 18.84 -3.91
N PRO A 21 -15.71 18.94 -4.69
CA PRO A 21 -16.82 19.85 -4.38
C PRO A 21 -17.59 19.50 -3.10
N ILE A 22 -17.46 18.25 -2.63
CA ILE A 22 -18.11 17.77 -1.39
C ILE A 22 -17.22 18.08 -0.19
N SER A 23 -15.95 17.67 -0.26
CA SER A 23 -14.95 17.91 0.78
C SER A 23 -13.55 17.57 0.25
N ASP A 24 -12.53 18.17 0.84
CA ASP A 24 -11.12 17.82 0.68
C ASP A 24 -10.68 16.61 1.53
N MET A 25 -11.55 16.11 2.42
CA MET A 25 -11.25 15.04 3.37
C MET A 25 -11.43 13.63 2.78
N PHE A 26 -10.71 13.33 1.69
CA PHE A 26 -10.68 11.99 1.09
C PHE A 26 -9.26 11.54 0.73
N THR A 27 -9.11 10.23 0.57
CA THR A 27 -7.86 9.59 0.12
C THR A 27 -8.18 8.57 -0.96
N VAL A 28 -7.20 8.25 -1.81
CA VAL A 28 -7.39 7.35 -2.95
C VAL A 28 -6.47 6.14 -2.84
N ALA A 29 -7.04 4.94 -2.91
CA ALA A 29 -6.27 3.70 -3.10
C ALA A 29 -6.36 3.30 -4.58
N ALA A 30 -5.34 3.65 -5.36
CA ALA A 30 -5.25 3.27 -6.78
C ALA A 30 -4.70 1.84 -6.94
N ALA A 31 -5.05 1.18 -8.04
CA ALA A 31 -4.41 -0.06 -8.45
C ALA A 31 -3.12 0.28 -9.22
N PHE A 32 -1.97 0.09 -8.59
CA PHE A 32 -0.65 0.31 -9.22
C PHE A 32 0.22 -0.94 -9.17
N GLY A 33 -0.44 -2.10 -9.22
CA GLY A 33 0.18 -3.41 -9.15
C GLY A 33 0.39 -3.95 -7.75
N ASN A 34 -0.20 -3.28 -6.77
CA ASN A 34 -0.25 -3.71 -5.39
C ASN A 34 -1.28 -4.84 -5.21
N VAL A 35 -0.88 -5.93 -4.56
CA VAL A 35 -1.69 -7.14 -4.38
C VAL A 35 -1.83 -7.40 -2.88
N HIS A 36 -3.00 -7.86 -2.43
CA HIS A 36 -3.22 -8.16 -1.02
C HIS A 36 -2.73 -9.58 -0.69
N GLY A 37 -1.79 -9.70 0.24
CA GLY A 37 -1.21 -10.97 0.68
C GLY A 37 0.03 -11.40 -0.12
N VAL A 38 0.65 -12.50 0.30
CA VAL A 38 1.88 -13.02 -0.33
C VAL A 38 1.52 -13.83 -1.57
N TYR A 39 1.47 -13.17 -2.74
CA TYR A 39 1.09 -13.83 -4.00
C TYR A 39 2.30 -14.39 -4.76
N LYS A 40 2.04 -15.41 -5.59
CA LYS A 40 3.03 -15.95 -6.53
C LYS A 40 3.40 -14.90 -7.60
N PRO A 41 4.68 -14.70 -7.94
CA PRO A 41 5.10 -13.81 -9.01
C PRO A 41 4.48 -14.23 -10.35
N GLY A 42 3.97 -13.29 -11.16
CA GLY A 42 3.68 -13.59 -12.57
C GLY A 42 2.77 -12.63 -13.33
N ASN A 43 1.70 -12.11 -12.74
CA ASN A 43 0.65 -11.44 -13.54
C ASN A 43 0.58 -9.91 -13.37
N VAL A 44 1.01 -9.38 -12.23
CA VAL A 44 0.95 -7.95 -11.94
C VAL A 44 2.23 -7.55 -11.21
N LYS A 45 2.86 -6.46 -11.65
CA LYS A 45 4.10 -5.94 -11.08
C LYS A 45 3.81 -4.59 -10.45
N LEU A 46 4.32 -4.37 -9.24
CA LEU A 46 4.23 -3.07 -8.59
C LEU A 46 4.90 -2.00 -9.47
N GLU A 47 4.17 -0.93 -9.77
CA GLU A 47 4.65 0.18 -10.57
C GLU A 47 4.25 1.52 -9.91
N PRO A 48 5.01 1.96 -8.88
CA PRO A 48 4.74 3.22 -8.16
C PRO A 48 4.61 4.44 -9.07
N LYS A 49 5.29 4.45 -10.23
CA LYS A 49 5.24 5.52 -11.23
C LYS A 49 3.83 5.85 -11.73
N ILE A 50 2.88 4.92 -11.64
CA ILE A 50 1.46 5.20 -11.92
C ILE A 50 0.94 6.35 -11.03
N LEU A 51 1.31 6.35 -9.75
CA LEU A 51 0.93 7.39 -8.81
C LEU A 51 1.55 8.74 -9.20
N GLY A 52 2.83 8.74 -9.59
CA GLY A 52 3.51 9.93 -10.10
C GLY A 52 2.84 10.51 -11.34
N ARG A 53 2.48 9.66 -12.33
CA ARG A 53 1.74 10.08 -13.53
C ARG A 53 0.39 10.70 -13.17
N ALA A 54 -0.31 10.15 -12.19
CA ALA A 54 -1.56 10.71 -11.70
C ALA A 54 -1.38 12.09 -11.05
N GLN A 55 -0.36 12.27 -10.20
CA GLN A 55 -0.07 13.59 -9.60
C GLN A 55 0.22 14.65 -10.67
N THR A 56 1.03 14.31 -11.67
CA THR A 56 1.34 15.20 -12.80
C THR A 56 0.07 15.55 -13.57
N TYR A 57 -0.69 14.55 -14.00
CA TYR A 57 -1.92 14.76 -14.79
C TYR A 57 -2.91 15.66 -14.05
N ILE A 58 -3.17 15.39 -12.77
CA ILE A 58 -4.14 16.16 -11.99
C ILE A 58 -3.61 17.57 -11.71
N SER A 59 -2.31 17.72 -11.42
CA SER A 59 -1.71 19.05 -11.24
C SER A 59 -1.81 19.90 -12.52
N GLU A 60 -1.63 19.29 -13.69
CA GLU A 60 -1.81 19.97 -14.98
C GLU A 60 -3.27 20.41 -15.20
N LYS A 61 -4.24 19.56 -14.86
CA LYS A 61 -5.67 19.90 -14.93
C LYS A 61 -6.07 21.03 -13.98
N LEU A 62 -5.45 21.10 -12.81
CA LEU A 62 -5.71 22.13 -11.81
C LEU A 62 -5.02 23.47 -12.14
N GLY A 63 -3.93 23.45 -12.91
CA GLY A 63 -3.15 24.64 -13.24
C GLY A 63 -2.68 25.37 -11.98
N ASP A 64 -3.02 26.66 -11.88
CA ASP A 64 -2.66 27.51 -10.74
C ASP A 64 -3.34 27.10 -9.42
N LYS A 65 -4.39 26.26 -9.47
CA LYS A 65 -5.05 25.73 -8.27
C LYS A 65 -4.34 24.51 -7.69
N ALA A 66 -3.34 23.96 -8.39
CA ALA A 66 -2.58 22.83 -7.89
C ALA A 66 -1.75 23.22 -6.65
N PRO A 67 -1.56 22.32 -5.67
CA PRO A 67 -0.71 22.60 -4.52
C PRO A 67 0.74 22.85 -4.95
N ALA A 68 1.50 23.57 -4.10
CA ALA A 68 2.87 23.98 -4.39
C ALA A 68 3.82 22.80 -4.62
N ASP A 69 3.59 21.68 -3.94
CA ASP A 69 4.37 20.44 -4.05
C ASP A 69 3.97 19.57 -5.25
N LYS A 70 2.95 19.99 -6.02
CA LYS A 70 2.39 19.26 -7.17
C LYS A 70 1.88 17.86 -6.83
N LYS A 71 1.42 17.63 -5.59
CA LYS A 71 0.81 16.37 -5.14
C LYS A 71 -0.63 16.57 -4.65
N PRO A 72 -1.59 16.85 -5.56
CA PRO A 72 -2.99 17.07 -5.19
C PRO A 72 -3.68 15.86 -4.56
N VAL A 73 -3.23 14.63 -4.80
CA VAL A 73 -3.87 13.42 -4.29
C VAL A 73 -3.14 12.83 -3.09
N SER A 74 -3.88 12.56 -2.02
CA SER A 74 -3.41 11.78 -0.88
C SER A 74 -3.64 10.28 -1.13
N PHE A 75 -2.57 9.55 -1.48
CA PHE A 75 -2.67 8.13 -1.83
C PHE A 75 -2.58 7.20 -0.61
N VAL A 76 -3.23 6.05 -0.74
CA VAL A 76 -3.15 4.93 0.18
C VAL A 76 -2.56 3.72 -0.53
N PHE A 77 -1.51 3.13 0.03
CA PHE A 77 -0.87 1.92 -0.46
C PHE A 77 -1.44 0.70 0.28
N HIS A 78 -2.35 -0.03 -0.38
CA HIS A 78 -2.80 -1.33 0.12
C HIS A 78 -1.84 -2.46 -0.28
N GLY A 79 -1.71 -3.50 0.54
CA GLY A 79 -0.85 -4.65 0.20
C GLY A 79 0.65 -4.34 0.30
N GLY A 80 1.08 -3.56 1.31
CA GLY A 80 2.49 -3.20 1.47
C GLY A 80 3.39 -4.35 1.92
N SER A 81 2.84 -5.42 2.48
CA SER A 81 3.63 -6.55 2.97
C SER A 81 4.38 -7.26 1.86
N GLY A 82 5.68 -7.51 2.09
CA GLY A 82 6.58 -8.13 1.11
C GLY A 82 7.01 -7.25 -0.07
N SER A 83 6.64 -5.95 -0.09
CA SER A 83 7.12 -5.01 -1.11
C SER A 83 8.57 -4.59 -0.87
N ASP A 84 9.32 -4.33 -1.95
CA ASP A 84 10.69 -3.83 -1.84
C ASP A 84 10.72 -2.42 -1.21
N VAL A 85 11.74 -2.17 -0.38
CA VAL A 85 11.92 -0.87 0.30
C VAL A 85 12.02 0.28 -0.71
N SER A 86 12.66 0.05 -1.86
CA SER A 86 12.75 1.06 -2.93
C SER A 86 11.39 1.42 -3.49
N ASP A 87 10.50 0.45 -3.69
CA ASP A 87 9.15 0.69 -4.23
C ASP A 87 8.28 1.44 -3.21
N ILE A 88 8.41 1.11 -1.93
CA ILE A 88 7.76 1.83 -0.84
C ILE A 88 8.24 3.29 -0.81
N GLN A 89 9.56 3.52 -0.88
CA GLN A 89 10.13 4.86 -0.90
C GLN A 89 9.69 5.67 -2.12
N GLU A 90 9.66 5.04 -3.30
CA GLU A 90 9.18 5.66 -4.54
C GLU A 90 7.70 6.06 -4.42
N ALA A 91 6.85 5.16 -3.90
CA ALA A 91 5.42 5.43 -3.69
C ALA A 91 5.18 6.57 -2.68
N ILE A 92 5.93 6.62 -1.58
CA ILE A 92 5.92 7.75 -0.62
C ILE A 92 6.32 9.04 -1.34
N GLY A 93 7.34 8.99 -2.21
CA GLY A 93 7.74 10.09 -3.07
C GLY A 93 6.61 10.66 -3.92
N TYR A 94 5.64 9.84 -4.30
CA TYR A 94 4.47 10.21 -5.10
C TYR A 94 3.20 10.56 -4.29
N GLY A 95 3.31 10.71 -2.97
CA GLY A 95 2.20 11.19 -2.13
C GLY A 95 1.37 10.08 -1.50
N VAL A 96 1.93 8.87 -1.35
CA VAL A 96 1.38 7.87 -0.41
C VAL A 96 1.57 8.38 1.01
N ILE A 97 0.46 8.52 1.75
CA ILE A 97 0.44 8.99 3.15
C ILE A 97 0.03 7.90 4.14
N LYS A 98 -0.47 6.78 3.64
CA LYS A 98 -0.93 5.64 4.44
C LYS A 98 -0.57 4.35 3.73
N MET A 99 0.05 3.42 4.44
CA MET A 99 0.32 2.07 3.95
C MET A 99 -0.35 1.05 4.85
N ASN A 100 -1.03 0.06 4.26
CA ASN A 100 -1.60 -1.04 5.02
C ASN A 100 -0.53 -2.11 5.22
N ILE A 101 -0.45 -2.63 6.44
CA ILE A 101 0.41 -3.75 6.83
C ILE A 101 -0.43 -4.74 7.63
N ASP A 102 -0.39 -6.02 7.26
CA ASP A 102 -1.21 -7.05 7.91
C ASP A 102 -0.51 -8.40 7.92
N THR A 103 -0.14 -8.95 6.76
CA THR A 103 0.51 -10.26 6.71
C THR A 103 1.83 -10.29 7.47
N ASP A 104 2.65 -9.25 7.37
CA ASP A 104 3.92 -9.19 8.11
C ASP A 104 3.71 -9.12 9.64
N THR A 105 2.69 -8.39 10.09
CA THR A 105 2.41 -8.23 11.53
C THR A 105 1.77 -9.48 12.11
N GLN A 106 0.89 -10.15 11.36
CA GLN A 106 0.37 -11.47 11.73
C GLN A 106 1.50 -12.51 11.84
N TRP A 107 2.40 -12.55 10.85
CA TRP A 107 3.54 -13.45 10.85
C TRP A 107 4.49 -13.15 12.02
N ALA A 108 4.85 -11.88 12.24
CA ALA A 108 5.72 -11.48 13.34
C ALA A 108 5.11 -11.81 14.72
N TYR A 109 3.79 -11.63 14.87
CA TYR A 109 3.08 -12.00 16.09
C TYR A 109 3.17 -13.51 16.36
N TRP A 110 2.88 -14.33 15.34
CA TRP A 110 3.03 -15.78 15.42
C TRP A 110 4.47 -16.20 15.72
N ASP A 111 5.46 -15.57 15.07
CA ASP A 111 6.86 -15.92 15.23
C ASP A 111 7.34 -15.76 16.68
N GLY A 112 6.82 -14.76 17.40
CA GLY A 112 7.06 -14.62 18.84
C GLY A 112 6.57 -15.82 19.64
N ILE A 113 5.36 -16.30 19.37
CA ILE A 113 4.79 -17.50 20.03
C ILE A 113 5.59 -18.74 19.63
N ARG A 114 5.91 -18.88 18.35
CA ARG A 114 6.70 -19.98 17.81
C ARG A 114 8.05 -20.08 18.51
N ASN A 115 8.76 -18.97 18.66
CA ASN A 115 10.05 -18.92 19.34
C ASN A 115 9.94 -19.18 20.85
N PHE A 116 8.87 -18.68 21.49
CA PHE A 116 8.59 -18.98 22.90
C PHE A 116 8.33 -20.47 23.13
N GLU A 117 7.50 -21.08 22.29
CA GLU A 117 7.21 -22.51 22.34
C GLU A 117 8.48 -23.33 22.14
N THR A 118 9.28 -23.03 21.12
CA THR A 118 10.52 -23.77 20.84
C THR A 118 11.51 -23.70 22.02
N LYS A 119 11.65 -22.54 22.68
CA LYS A 119 12.52 -22.38 23.83
C LYS A 119 12.03 -23.14 25.07
N ASN A 120 10.73 -23.16 25.29
CA ASN A 120 10.11 -23.72 26.49
C ASN A 120 9.43 -25.06 26.20
N HIS A 121 9.78 -25.71 25.10
CA HIS A 121 9.07 -26.88 24.58
C HIS A 121 8.89 -27.92 25.69
N ASP A 122 9.97 -28.32 26.34
CA ASP A 122 9.97 -29.33 27.39
C ASP A 122 9.14 -28.93 28.64
N TYR A 123 8.84 -27.65 28.84
CA TYR A 123 8.06 -27.12 29.95
C TYR A 123 6.56 -26.94 29.63
N LEU A 124 6.15 -27.12 28.37
CA LEU A 124 4.79 -26.81 27.88
C LEU A 124 3.99 -28.06 27.48
N GLN A 125 4.50 -29.26 27.73
CA GLN A 125 3.88 -30.51 27.27
C GLN A 125 2.74 -31.02 28.18
N GLY A 126 2.60 -30.47 29.39
CA GLY A 126 1.57 -30.86 30.34
C GLY A 126 1.42 -29.87 31.49
N GLN A 127 0.36 -30.03 32.29
CA GLN A 127 0.12 -29.15 33.44
C GLN A 127 1.15 -29.32 34.57
N ILE A 128 1.71 -30.52 34.70
CA ILE A 128 2.69 -30.90 35.74
C ILE A 128 3.71 -31.85 35.12
N GLY A 129 4.99 -31.66 35.46
CA GLY A 129 6.11 -32.49 35.01
C GLY A 129 6.92 -31.80 33.93
N ASN A 130 8.18 -31.50 34.26
CA ASN A 130 9.18 -30.84 33.43
C ASN A 130 10.58 -31.27 33.92
N PRO A 131 11.63 -31.15 33.09
CA PRO A 131 13.02 -31.42 33.49
C PRO A 131 13.50 -30.54 34.65
#